data_AF-A0A0G0K6T2-F1
#
_entry.id   AF-A0A0G0K6T2-F1
#
_cell.length_a   1.000
_cell.length_b   1.000
_cell.length_c   1.000
_cell.angle_alpha   90.00
_cell.angle_beta   90.00
_cell.angle_gamma   90.00
#
_symmetry.space_group_name_H-M   'P 1'
#
loop_
_entity.id
_entity.type
_entity.pdbx_description
1 polymer ?
#
loop_
_entity_poly.entity_id
_entity_poly.type
_entity_poly.pdbx_seq_one_letter_code
_entity_poly.pdbx_strand_id
1 'polypeptide(L)'
;FVNAFNIADGLDGLAPGLLIICLGAFLAISSTQLDQTLAIFISILIGSVSAFLYFNIYKARIWLGDSGSMALGASLAVVGLLTGKIFALAVIGGVFVIEVGSSLIQLLGKKYLGHKIFPVAPFHLLLQRRGWEEPKIVMRAWLFGFFFAILGLYIALVNN
;
A
#
# COMPACT_ATOMS: atom_id res chain seq x y z
N PHE A 1 5.89 -7.27 -1.21
CA PHE A 1 4.85 -6.44 -0.57
C PHE A 1 4.97 -6.38 0.95
N VAL A 2 5.32 -7.45 1.67
CA VAL A 2 5.60 -7.43 3.13
C VAL A 2 6.45 -6.22 3.56
N ASN A 3 7.68 -6.11 3.03
CA ASN A 3 8.57 -5.00 3.37
C ASN A 3 8.04 -3.65 2.87
N ALA A 4 7.38 -3.62 1.72
CA ALA A 4 6.82 -2.38 1.17
C ALA A 4 5.71 -1.81 2.05
N PHE A 5 4.88 -2.69 2.60
CA PHE A 5 3.83 -2.34 3.55
C PHE A 5 4.43 -1.84 4.86
N ASN A 6 5.40 -2.58 5.43
CA ASN A 6 6.06 -2.17 6.67
C ASN A 6 6.78 -0.82 6.53
N ILE A 7 7.45 -0.59 5.40
CA ILE A 7 8.11 0.68 5.10
C ILE A 7 7.10 1.83 4.97
N ALA A 8 5.92 1.58 4.39
CA ALA A 8 4.87 2.60 4.25
C ALA A 8 4.11 2.89 5.55
N ASP A 9 4.19 2.01 6.56
CA ASP A 9 3.56 2.17 7.88
C ASP A 9 4.35 3.12 8.79
N GLY A 10 4.76 4.27 8.23
CA GLY A 10 5.50 5.33 8.92
C GLY A 10 4.65 6.53 9.30
N LEU A 11 3.44 6.67 8.74
CA LEU A 11 2.51 7.78 8.98
C LEU A 11 1.11 7.26 9.35
N ASP A 12 0.42 8.00 10.21
CA ASP A 12 -0.92 7.72 10.71
C ASP A 12 -1.95 7.60 9.57
N GLY A 13 -2.47 6.40 9.34
CA GLY A 13 -3.47 6.11 8.32
C GLY A 13 -2.92 5.88 6.91
N LEU A 14 -1.61 5.98 6.67
CA LEU A 14 -1.02 5.82 5.33
C LEU A 14 -1.18 4.40 4.80
N ALA A 15 -0.49 3.44 5.43
CA ALA A 15 -0.49 2.04 5.00
C ALA A 15 -1.88 1.38 5.06
N PRO A 16 -2.65 1.45 6.18
CA PRO A 16 -3.98 0.83 6.24
C PRO A 16 -4.98 1.45 5.26
N GLY A 17 -4.93 2.76 5.02
CA GLY A 17 -5.81 3.40 4.04
C GLY A 17 -5.50 2.97 2.60
N LEU A 18 -4.22 2.95 2.22
CA LEU A 18 -3.78 2.40 0.93
C LEU A 18 -4.15 0.92 0.78
N LEU A 19 -4.09 0.15 1.86
CA LEU A 19 -4.49 -1.26 1.87
C LEU A 19 -5.95 -1.44 1.48
N ILE A 20 -6.85 -0.69 2.12
CA ILE A 20 -8.30 -0.78 1.87
C ILE A 20 -8.58 -0.47 0.39
N ILE A 21 -7.91 0.54 -0.17
CA ILE A 21 -8.04 0.88 -1.60
C ILE A 21 -7.57 -0.29 -2.49
N CYS A 22 -6.43 -0.89 -2.17
CA CYS A 22 -5.92 -2.05 -2.91
C CYS A 22 -6.86 -3.25 -2.82
N LEU A 23 -7.34 -3.56 -1.61
CA LEU A 23 -8.27 -4.65 -1.34
C LEU A 23 -9.61 -4.41 -2.04
N GLY A 24 -10.11 -3.18 -2.11
CA GLY A 24 -11.32 -2.84 -2.86
C GLY A 24 -11.18 -3.15 -4.36
N ALA A 25 -10.03 -2.84 -4.95
CA ALA A 25 -9.75 -3.21 -6.34
C ALA A 25 -9.68 -4.72 -6.56
N PHE A 26 -9.03 -5.44 -5.65
CA PHE A 26 -8.96 -6.90 -5.71
C PHE A 26 -10.29 -7.60 -5.43
N LEU A 27 -11.14 -7.01 -4.59
CA LEU A 27 -12.50 -7.50 -4.37
C LEU A 27 -13.29 -7.48 -5.68
N ALA A 28 -13.23 -6.36 -6.40
CA ALA A 28 -13.88 -6.24 -7.71
C ALA A 28 -13.35 -7.27 -8.72
N ILE A 29 -12.02 -7.47 -8.78
CA ILE A 29 -11.41 -8.50 -9.63
C ILE A 29 -11.91 -9.91 -9.23
N SER A 30 -11.87 -10.24 -7.94
CA SER A 30 -12.31 -11.55 -7.42
C SER A 30 -13.78 -11.83 -7.73
N SER A 31 -14.64 -10.81 -7.63
CA SER A 31 -16.06 -10.93 -7.96
C SER A 31 -16.31 -11.25 -9.44
N THR A 32 -15.45 -10.79 -10.35
CA THR A 32 -15.56 -11.15 -11.78
C THR A 32 -15.12 -12.59 -12.09
N GLN A 33 -14.24 -13.17 -11.28
CA GLN A 33 -13.73 -14.54 -11.46
C GLN A 33 -14.62 -15.60 -10.82
N LEU A 34 -15.75 -15.20 -10.21
CA LEU A 34 -16.66 -16.06 -9.44
C LEU A 34 -15.97 -16.79 -8.26
N ASP A 35 -14.81 -16.31 -7.80
CA ASP A 35 -14.16 -16.80 -6.58
C ASP A 35 -14.78 -16.12 -5.35
N GLN A 36 -15.84 -16.75 -4.83
CA GLN A 36 -16.59 -16.27 -3.67
C GLN A 36 -15.77 -16.36 -2.38
N THR A 37 -14.93 -17.39 -2.23
CA THR A 37 -14.13 -17.60 -1.03
C THR A 37 -13.13 -16.46 -0.85
N LEU A 38 -12.42 -16.11 -1.93
CA LEU A 38 -11.47 -15.02 -1.92
C LEU A 38 -12.17 -13.67 -1.73
N ALA A 39 -13.31 -13.44 -2.37
CA ALA A 39 -14.09 -12.21 -2.20
C ALA A 39 -14.57 -12.01 -0.75
N ILE A 40 -15.04 -13.08 -0.08
CA ILE A 40 -15.44 -13.05 1.33
C ILE A 40 -14.23 -12.73 2.22
N PHE A 41 -13.09 -13.38 1.99
CA PHE A 41 -11.86 -13.12 2.73
C PHE A 41 -11.41 -11.66 2.62
N ILE A 42 -11.39 -11.11 1.40
CA ILE A 42 -11.04 -9.71 1.15
C ILE A 42 -12.03 -8.77 1.86
N SER A 43 -13.33 -9.08 1.84
CA SER A 43 -14.37 -8.26 2.48
C SER A 43 -14.19 -8.21 4.01
N ILE A 44 -13.85 -9.34 4.63
CA ILE A 44 -13.54 -9.41 6.07
C ILE A 44 -12.30 -8.56 6.38
N LEU A 45 -11.24 -8.69 5.57
CA LEU A 45 -10.03 -7.87 5.75
C LEU A 45 -10.32 -6.38 5.64
N ILE A 46 -11.10 -5.95 4.64
CA ILE A 46 -11.52 -4.55 4.51
C ILE A 46 -12.24 -4.09 5.78
N GLY A 47 -13.17 -4.88 6.31
CA GLY A 47 -13.88 -4.57 7.55
C GLY A 47 -12.94 -4.42 8.75
N SER A 48 -12.04 -5.39 8.97
CA SER A 48 -11.07 -5.37 10.07
C SER A 48 -10.11 -4.19 9.98
N VAL A 49 -9.57 -3.91 8.79
CA VAL A 49 -8.62 -2.80 8.57
C VAL A 49 -9.35 -1.45 8.65
N SER A 50 -10.62 -1.36 8.22
CA SER A 50 -11.42 -0.13 8.37
C SER A 50 -11.67 0.21 9.83
N ALA A 51 -11.99 -0.79 10.66
CA ALA A 51 -12.13 -0.62 12.10
C ALA A 51 -10.81 -0.15 12.75
N PHE A 52 -9.69 -0.74 12.36
CA PHE A 52 -8.36 -0.29 12.79
C PHE A 52 -8.06 1.14 12.35
N LEU A 53 -8.31 1.46 11.07
CA LEU A 53 -8.05 2.76 10.47
C LEU A 53 -8.79 3.89 11.20
N TYR A 54 -10.03 3.65 11.66
CA TYR A 54 -10.77 4.62 12.46
C TYR A 54 -10.01 5.10 13.72
N PHE A 55 -9.18 4.25 14.33
CA PHE A 55 -8.35 4.60 15.47
C PHE A 55 -6.91 4.99 15.09
N ASN A 56 -6.50 4.72 13.86
CA ASN A 56 -5.16 5.01 13.34
C ASN A 56 -5.08 6.29 12.50
N ILE A 57 -6.21 6.88 12.07
CA ILE A 57 -6.22 8.20 11.42
C ILE A 57 -5.62 9.27 12.35
N TYR A 58 -4.86 10.19 11.75
CA TYR A 58 -4.18 11.27 12.46
C TYR A 58 -5.12 12.07 13.40
N LYS A 59 -4.79 12.25 14.68
CA LYS A 59 -3.63 11.73 15.41
C LYS A 59 -3.90 10.31 15.94
N ALA A 60 -3.05 9.33 15.59
CA ALA A 60 -3.31 7.93 15.90
C ALA A 60 -3.41 7.64 17.41
N ARG A 61 -4.36 6.77 17.76
CA ARG A 61 -4.53 6.21 19.12
C ARG A 61 -3.94 4.82 19.25
N ILE A 62 -3.86 4.09 18.14
CA ILE A 62 -3.27 2.76 18.05
C ILE A 62 -2.33 2.68 16.85
N TRP A 63 -1.24 1.93 17.02
CA TRP A 63 -0.26 1.65 15.98
C TRP A 63 -0.36 0.18 15.58
N LEU A 64 -0.06 -0.09 14.31
CA LEU A 64 -0.20 -1.42 13.74
C LEU A 64 0.90 -2.37 14.23
N GLY A 65 2.13 -1.86 14.33
CA GLY A 65 3.32 -2.60 14.72
C GLY A 65 3.82 -3.56 13.63
N ASP A 66 5.05 -4.04 13.77
CA ASP A 66 5.71 -4.89 12.77
C ASP A 66 4.93 -6.18 12.48
N SER A 67 4.35 -6.81 13.50
CA SER A 67 3.55 -8.03 13.32
C SER A 67 2.33 -7.80 12.43
N GLY A 68 1.62 -6.69 12.64
CA GLY A 68 0.45 -6.33 11.84
C GLY A 68 0.83 -5.92 10.43
N SER A 69 1.87 -5.09 10.29
CA SER A 69 2.32 -4.58 8.99
C SER A 69 2.83 -5.71 8.08
N MET A 70 3.59 -6.66 8.62
CA MET A 70 4.07 -7.82 7.86
C MET A 70 2.93 -8.76 7.46
N ALA A 71 2.00 -9.04 8.37
CA ALA A 71 0.84 -9.89 8.10
C ALA A 71 -0.07 -9.29 7.01
N LEU A 72 -0.41 -8.01 7.11
CA LEU A 72 -1.26 -7.35 6.11
C LEU A 72 -0.56 -7.20 4.75
N GLY A 73 0.75 -6.90 4.75
CA GLY A 73 1.54 -6.86 3.52
C GLY A 73 1.68 -8.24 2.84
N ALA A 74 1.72 -9.32 3.62
CA ALA A 74 1.68 -10.70 3.09
C ALA A 74 0.31 -11.03 2.51
N SER A 75 -0.77 -10.72 3.24
CA SER A 75 -2.15 -10.92 2.79
C SER A 75 -2.43 -10.23 1.46
N LEU A 76 -1.99 -8.97 1.29
CA LEU A 76 -2.11 -8.25 0.02
C LEU A 76 -1.38 -8.97 -1.13
N ALA A 77 -0.17 -9.47 -0.87
CA ALA A 77 0.61 -10.22 -1.86
C ALA A 77 -0.11 -11.50 -2.29
N VAL A 78 -0.63 -12.26 -1.32
CA VAL A 78 -1.33 -13.52 -1.55
C VAL A 78 -2.62 -13.28 -2.32
N VAL A 79 -3.42 -12.27 -1.96
CA VAL A 79 -4.63 -11.89 -2.70
C VAL A 79 -4.32 -11.57 -4.17
N GLY A 80 -3.26 -10.78 -4.42
CA GLY A 80 -2.84 -10.48 -5.79
C GLY A 80 -2.33 -11.69 -6.58
N LEU A 81 -1.73 -12.67 -5.91
CA LEU A 81 -1.31 -13.93 -6.53
C LEU A 81 -2.50 -14.83 -6.85
N LEU A 82 -3.44 -14.97 -5.92
CA LEU A 82 -4.63 -15.82 -6.08
C LEU A 82 -5.57 -15.32 -7.18
N THR A 83 -5.63 -14.00 -7.41
CA THR A 83 -6.38 -13.44 -8.55
C THR A 83 -5.69 -13.66 -9.90
N GLY A 84 -4.47 -14.21 -9.93
CA GLY A 84 -3.71 -14.48 -11.16
C GLY A 84 -3.20 -13.23 -11.89
N LYS A 85 -3.33 -12.04 -11.29
CA LYS A 85 -3.03 -10.75 -11.95
C LYS A 85 -1.80 -10.07 -11.31
N ILE A 86 -0.62 -10.67 -11.48
CA ILE A 86 0.64 -10.19 -10.88
C ILE A 86 0.98 -8.76 -11.31
N PHE A 87 0.78 -8.42 -12.60
CA PHE A 87 1.00 -7.05 -13.08
C PHE A 87 0.01 -6.07 -12.47
N ALA A 88 -1.25 -6.46 -12.29
CA ALA A 88 -2.23 -5.62 -11.61
C ALA A 88 -1.84 -5.40 -10.15
N LEU A 89 -1.28 -6.40 -9.46
CA LEU A 89 -0.77 -6.23 -8.09
C LEU A 89 0.32 -5.15 -7.99
N ALA A 90 1.27 -5.14 -8.92
CA ALA A 90 2.30 -4.09 -8.96
C ALA A 90 1.70 -2.69 -9.19
N VAL A 91 0.70 -2.58 -10.08
CA VAL A 91 0.06 -1.30 -10.41
C VAL A 91 -0.88 -0.82 -9.29
N ILE A 92 -1.79 -1.67 -8.81
CA ILE A 92 -2.73 -1.37 -7.72
C ILE A 92 -1.95 -0.97 -6.46
N GLY A 93 -0.90 -1.73 -6.12
CA GLY A 93 0.01 -1.42 -5.03
C GLY A 93 1.05 -0.35 -5.35
N GLY A 94 0.86 0.45 -6.41
CA GLY A 94 1.87 1.36 -6.97
C GLY A 94 2.46 2.33 -5.95
N VAL A 95 1.67 2.85 -5.00
CA VAL A 95 2.18 3.70 -3.92
C VAL A 95 3.16 2.94 -3.02
N PHE A 96 2.85 1.69 -2.65
CA PHE A 96 3.79 0.84 -1.89
C PHE A 96 5.07 0.55 -2.68
N VAL A 97 4.96 0.38 -4.00
CA VAL A 97 6.12 0.19 -4.89
C VAL A 97 7.02 1.44 -4.92
N ILE A 98 6.44 2.64 -4.94
CA ILE A 98 7.18 3.91 -4.86
C ILE A 98 7.89 4.03 -3.50
N GLU A 99 7.22 3.71 -2.41
CA GLU A 99 7.79 3.78 -1.06
C GLU A 99 9.00 2.85 -0.90
N VAL A 100 8.86 1.56 -1.24
CA VAL A 100 9.98 0.61 -1.17
C VAL A 100 11.06 0.93 -2.20
N GLY A 101 10.69 1.38 -3.40
CA GLY A 101 11.62 1.75 -4.47
C GLY A 101 12.50 2.94 -4.07
N SER A 102 11.92 3.96 -3.43
CA SER A 102 12.68 5.11 -2.92
C SER A 102 13.72 4.69 -1.86
N SER A 103 13.34 3.76 -0.97
CA SER A 103 14.24 3.19 0.03
C SER A 103 15.34 2.35 -0.60
N LEU A 104 15.02 1.54 -1.60
CA LEU A 104 15.99 0.72 -2.33
C LEU A 104 17.02 1.61 -3.05
N ILE A 105 16.56 2.63 -3.78
CA ILE A 105 17.44 3.60 -4.47
C ILE A 105 18.37 4.25 -3.46
N GLN A 106 17.87 4.66 -2.30
CA GLN A 106 18.69 5.26 -1.24
C GLN A 106 19.78 4.30 -0.73
N LEU A 107 19.44 3.03 -0.50
CA LEU A 107 20.40 2.01 -0.06
C LEU A 107 21.47 1.74 -1.12
N LEU A 108 21.07 1.65 -2.39
CA LEU A 108 21.98 1.46 -3.51
C LEU A 108 22.91 2.66 -3.70
N GLY A 109 22.39 3.89 -3.55
CA GLY A 109 23.19 5.11 -3.59
C GLY A 109 24.28 5.12 -2.51
N LYS A 110 23.93 4.79 -1.27
CA LYS A 110 24.92 4.69 -0.18
C LYS A 110 25.97 3.60 -0.46
N LYS A 111 25.55 2.47 -1.06
CA LYS A 111 26.44 1.34 -1.35
C LYS A 111 27.40 1.62 -2.53
N TYR A 112 26.91 2.23 -3.61
CA TYR A 112 27.67 2.38 -4.87
C TYR A 112 28.25 3.79 -5.08
N LEU A 113 27.55 4.85 -4.66
CA LEU A 113 28.02 6.24 -4.80
C LEU A 113 28.71 6.75 -3.53
N GLY A 114 28.62 6.03 -2.42
CA GLY A 114 29.19 6.41 -1.13
C GLY A 114 28.45 7.54 -0.40
N HIS A 115 27.39 8.11 -1.01
CA HIS A 115 26.56 9.15 -0.41
C HIS A 115 25.06 8.87 -0.59
N LYS A 116 24.23 9.59 0.15
CA LYS A 116 22.76 9.52 0.07
C LYS A 116 22.27 10.21 -1.22
N ILE A 117 21.27 9.63 -1.90
CA ILE A 117 20.64 10.23 -3.10
C ILE A 117 19.53 11.19 -2.67
N PHE A 118 18.66 10.74 -1.76
CA PHE A 118 17.64 11.56 -1.14
C PHE A 118 18.11 12.06 0.23
N PRO A 119 17.68 13.24 0.67
CA PRO A 119 17.94 13.71 2.03
C PRO A 119 17.46 12.70 3.09
N VAL A 120 16.29 12.11 2.88
CA VAL A 120 15.70 11.03 3.68
C VAL A 120 14.87 10.13 2.75
N ALA A 121 14.78 8.85 3.09
CA ALA A 121 13.87 7.88 2.48
C ALA A 121 13.19 7.14 3.63
N PRO A 122 11.93 6.68 3.49
CA PRO A 122 11.14 6.54 2.25
C PRO A 122 10.50 7.84 1.71
N PHE A 123 9.69 7.74 0.65
CA PHE A 123 9.15 8.90 -0.08
C PHE A 123 8.25 9.78 0.80
N HIS A 124 7.41 9.20 1.66
CA HIS A 124 6.60 9.96 2.60
C HIS A 124 7.45 10.81 3.57
N LEU A 125 8.60 10.30 4.05
CA LEU A 125 9.53 11.07 4.90
C LEU A 125 10.20 12.20 4.11
N LEU A 126 10.47 12.00 2.82
CA LEU A 126 10.99 13.05 1.95
C LEU A 126 10.01 14.21 1.85
N LEU A 127 8.70 13.93 1.75
CA LEU A 127 7.65 14.95 1.74
C LEU A 127 7.54 15.66 3.10
N GLN A 128 7.58 14.92 4.22
CA GLN A 128 7.59 15.54 5.55
C GLN A 128 8.79 16.47 5.72
N ARG A 129 9.99 16.05 5.29
CA ARG A 129 11.20 16.88 5.37
C ARG A 129 11.12 18.14 4.50
N ARG A 130 10.31 18.14 3.45
CA ARG A 130 10.01 19.33 2.64
C ARG A 130 8.96 20.25 3.28
N GLY A 131 8.53 19.97 4.51
CA GLY A 131 7.58 20.78 5.27
C GLY A 131 6.12 20.45 5.01
N TRP A 132 5.81 19.28 4.45
CA TRP A 132 4.41 18.86 4.30
C TRP A 132 3.89 18.25 5.59
N GLU A 133 2.69 18.68 5.99
CA GLU A 133 1.96 18.10 7.11
C GLU A 133 1.57 16.64 6.83
N GLU A 134 1.59 15.81 7.86
CA GLU A 134 1.32 14.39 7.76
C GLU A 134 -0.08 14.07 7.19
N PRO A 135 -1.20 14.66 7.68
CA PRO A 135 -2.51 14.42 7.08
C PRO A 135 -2.57 14.76 5.59
N LYS A 136 -1.87 15.83 5.18
CA LYS A 136 -1.80 16.26 3.78
C LYS A 136 -1.08 15.23 2.92
N ILE A 137 -0.03 14.59 3.43
CA ILE A 137 0.69 13.52 2.73
C ILE A 137 -0.21 12.30 2.59
N VAL A 138 -0.85 11.88 3.68
CA VAL A 138 -1.73 10.68 3.73
C VAL A 138 -2.90 10.82 2.78
N MET A 139 -3.64 11.93 2.82
CA MET A 139 -4.78 12.18 1.93
C MET A 139 -4.36 12.19 0.46
N ARG A 140 -3.21 12.79 0.13
CA ARG A 140 -2.69 12.78 -1.24
C ARG A 140 -2.24 11.40 -1.68
N ALA A 141 -1.63 10.62 -0.80
CA ALA A 141 -1.27 9.24 -1.08
C ALA A 141 -2.50 8.40 -1.37
N TRP A 142 -3.62 8.61 -0.66
CA TRP A 142 -4.89 7.92 -0.95
C TRP A 142 -5.46 8.31 -2.32
N LEU A 143 -5.38 9.58 -2.72
CA LEU A 143 -5.76 10.00 -4.08
C LEU A 143 -4.93 9.27 -5.15
N PHE A 144 -3.60 9.17 -4.95
CA PHE A 144 -2.76 8.37 -5.84
C PHE A 144 -3.09 6.87 -5.76
N GLY A 145 -3.42 6.36 -4.58
CA GLY A 145 -3.88 4.98 -4.38
C GLY A 145 -5.13 4.68 -5.20
N PHE A 146 -6.14 5.55 -5.17
CA PHE A 146 -7.34 5.40 -6.00
C PHE A 146 -7.02 5.44 -7.50
N PHE A 147 -6.14 6.36 -7.91
CA PHE A 147 -5.68 6.41 -9.30
C PHE A 147 -5.02 5.09 -9.74
N PHE A 148 -4.08 4.57 -8.94
CA PHE A 148 -3.41 3.30 -9.19
C PHE A 148 -4.36 2.10 -9.17
N ALA A 149 -5.34 2.12 -8.27
CA ALA A 149 -6.38 1.09 -8.19
C ALA A 149 -7.25 1.05 -9.44
N ILE A 150 -7.75 2.21 -9.91
CA ILE A 150 -8.55 2.30 -11.13
C ILE A 150 -7.73 1.85 -12.35
N LEU A 151 -6.49 2.32 -12.46
CA LEU A 151 -5.60 1.94 -13.55
C LEU A 151 -5.30 0.43 -13.54
N GLY A 152 -4.99 -0.13 -12.38
CA GLY A 152 -4.70 -1.55 -12.22
C GLY A 152 -5.91 -2.44 -12.48
N LEU A 153 -7.11 -1.97 -12.10
CA LEU A 153 -8.37 -2.65 -12.37
C LEU A 153 -8.71 -2.63 -13.87
N TYR A 154 -8.49 -1.50 -14.56
CA TYR A 154 -8.58 -1.42 -16.02
C TYR A 154 -7.65 -2.44 -16.70
N ILE A 155 -6.38 -2.48 -16.30
CA ILE A 155 -5.40 -3.44 -16.84
C ILE A 155 -5.82 -4.89 -16.54
N ALA A 156 -6.34 -5.17 -15.35
CA ALA A 156 -6.73 -6.52 -14.96
C ALA A 156 -7.93 -7.03 -15.78
N LEU A 157 -8.91 -6.17 -16.04
CA LEU A 157 -10.14 -6.53 -16.73
C LEU A 157 -9.99 -6.55 -18.26
N VAL A 158 -9.15 -5.69 -18.84
CA VAL A 158 -8.92 -5.68 -20.30
C VAL A 158 -8.08 -6.86 -20.77
N ASN A 159 -7.16 -7.34 -19.92
CA ASN A 159 -6.34 -8.52 -20.20
C ASN A 159 -7.00 -9.83 -19.72
N ASN A 160 -8.33 -9.90 -19.73
CA ASN A 160 -9.13 -11.07 -19.35
C ASN A 160 -9.99 -11.48 -20.54
#